data_AF-A0EDW9-F1
#
_entry.id   AF-A0EDW9-F1
#
_cell.length_a   1.000
_cell.length_b   1.000
_cell.length_c   1.000
_cell.angle_alpha   90.00
_cell.angle_beta   90.00
_cell.angle_gamma   90.00
#
_symmetry.space_group_name_H-M   'P 1'
#
loop_
_entity.id
_entity.type
_entity.pdbx_description
1 polymer ?
#
loop_
_entity_poly.entity_id
_entity_poly.type
_entity_poly.pdbx_seq_one_letter_code
_entity_poly.pdbx_strand_id
1 'polypeptide(L)'
;MVIGYPPFYSDTPQKTCQKIVNWKKHFAIPKEPKISPACADLIKRLMADSSERLGDVNLIKKHPFFNGIDWDNIRNIKAPYIPDKSKITANFDKFDEQDPWYQIQEKRAREQNHFQGYTFKRTHENEVSPIKRALEELENIKPSGIRANFDKKQRSQSPVYNASPNLNQGQRSQSPSIKEQLKQTYVQYFGQYLSPLNKQKRPETAQIKQQIANKKN
;
A
#
# COMPACT_ATOMS: atom_id res chain seq x y z
N MET A 1 -2.63 1.36 24.69
CA MET A 1 -3.20 2.65 24.23
C MET A 1 -3.39 3.55 25.43
N VAL A 2 -3.20 4.87 25.30
CA VAL A 2 -3.13 5.79 26.47
C VAL A 2 -4.23 6.86 26.53
N ILE A 3 -4.86 7.22 25.40
CA ILE A 3 -5.86 8.31 25.33
C ILE A 3 -7.27 7.77 25.00
N GLY A 4 -7.38 6.59 24.40
CA GLY A 4 -8.67 5.93 24.12
C GLY A 4 -9.32 6.30 22.79
N TYR A 5 -8.80 7.29 22.05
CA TYR A 5 -9.26 7.63 20.69
C TYR A 5 -8.08 7.97 19.75
N PRO A 6 -8.26 7.85 18.42
CA PRO A 6 -7.23 8.20 17.45
C PRO A 6 -6.91 9.70 17.42
N PRO A 7 -5.63 10.11 17.21
CA PRO A 7 -5.21 11.52 17.31
C PRO A 7 -5.82 12.46 16.26
N PHE A 8 -6.36 11.93 15.16
CA PHE A 8 -6.97 12.72 14.06
C PHE A 8 -8.45 12.43 13.86
N TYR A 9 -9.10 11.84 14.86
CA TYR A 9 -10.51 11.48 14.79
C TYR A 9 -11.40 12.67 14.36
N SER A 10 -12.36 12.39 13.48
CA SER A 10 -13.38 13.32 12.99
C SER A 10 -14.61 12.55 12.54
N ASP A 11 -15.75 13.22 12.44
CA ASP A 11 -17.03 12.59 12.08
C ASP A 11 -17.07 12.09 10.63
N THR A 12 -16.23 12.66 9.75
CA THR A 12 -16.16 12.26 8.34
C THR A 12 -14.75 11.82 7.93
N PRO A 13 -14.62 10.80 7.08
CA PRO A 13 -13.32 10.33 6.58
C PRO A 13 -12.50 11.44 5.92
N GLN A 14 -13.14 12.33 5.17
CA GLN A 14 -12.47 13.44 4.47
C GLN A 14 -11.80 14.41 5.45
N LYS A 15 -12.47 14.74 6.57
CA LYS A 15 -11.90 15.59 7.62
C LYS A 15 -10.73 14.89 8.31
N THR A 16 -10.85 13.60 8.61
CA THR A 16 -9.75 12.80 9.18
C THR A 16 -8.53 12.81 8.26
N CYS A 17 -8.70 12.60 6.95
CA CYS A 17 -7.61 12.69 5.98
C CYS A 17 -6.96 14.07 5.96
N GLN A 18 -7.76 15.15 5.95
CA GLN A 18 -7.23 16.52 5.98
C GLN A 18 -6.42 16.80 7.26
N LYS A 19 -6.88 16.31 8.42
CA LYS A 19 -6.14 16.42 9.68
C LYS A 19 -4.80 15.66 9.64
N ILE A 20 -4.78 14.46 9.04
CA ILE A 20 -3.55 13.67 8.87
C ILE A 20 -2.55 14.37 7.95
N VAL A 21 -3.01 14.87 6.79
CA VAL A 21 -2.14 15.60 5.86
C VAL A 21 -1.56 16.85 6.53
N ASN A 22 -2.38 17.58 7.28
CA ASN A 22 -1.98 18.78 8.01
C ASN A 22 -1.61 18.50 9.47
N TRP A 23 -0.98 17.34 9.75
CA TRP A 23 -0.77 16.85 11.11
C TRP A 23 -0.08 17.86 12.03
N LYS A 24 0.90 18.64 11.53
CA LYS A 24 1.62 19.65 12.33
C LYS A 24 0.70 20.69 12.98
N LYS A 25 -0.45 20.98 12.33
CA LYS A 25 -1.45 21.93 12.84
C LYS A 25 -2.50 21.27 13.73
N HIS A 26 -2.81 20.00 13.48
CA HIS A 26 -3.95 19.32 14.12
C HIS A 26 -3.55 18.33 15.20
N PHE A 27 -2.28 17.92 15.26
CA PHE A 27 -1.80 17.00 16.27
C PHE A 27 -1.64 17.74 17.60
N ALA A 28 -2.40 17.32 18.59
CA ALA A 28 -2.28 17.77 19.97
C ALA A 28 -2.51 16.59 20.91
N ILE A 29 -1.67 16.49 21.93
CA ILE A 29 -1.90 15.57 23.04
C ILE A 29 -2.87 16.26 24.00
N PRO A 30 -4.05 15.67 24.28
CA PRO A 30 -5.01 16.26 25.21
C PRO A 30 -4.42 16.35 26.61
N LYS A 31 -4.93 17.28 27.44
CA LYS A 31 -4.50 17.44 28.83
C LYS A 31 -4.95 16.28 29.73
N GLU A 32 -6.04 15.62 29.33
CA GLU A 32 -6.70 14.53 30.05
C GLU A 32 -6.96 13.38 29.03
N PRO A 33 -6.66 12.11 29.37
CA PRO A 33 -6.00 11.65 30.60
C PRO A 33 -4.53 12.09 30.68
N LYS A 34 -4.00 12.26 31.89
CA LYS A 34 -2.59 12.57 32.10
C LYS A 34 -1.72 11.38 31.72
N ILE A 35 -0.79 11.59 30.81
CA ILE A 35 0.23 10.61 30.42
C ILE A 35 1.60 11.03 30.94
N SER A 36 2.50 10.05 31.12
CA SER A 36 3.87 10.37 31.58
C SER A 36 4.62 11.22 30.55
N PRO A 37 5.58 12.08 30.97
CA PRO A 37 6.38 12.88 30.05
C PRO A 37 7.11 12.03 29.00
N ALA A 38 7.63 10.86 29.41
CA ALA A 38 8.27 9.91 28.49
C ALA A 38 7.29 9.34 27.45
N CYS A 39 6.03 9.11 27.82
CA CYS A 39 5.00 8.69 26.87
C CYS A 39 4.69 9.80 25.85
N ALA A 40 4.51 11.04 26.32
CA ALA A 40 4.25 12.19 25.46
C ALA A 40 5.41 12.45 24.49
N ASP A 41 6.65 12.33 24.96
CA ASP A 41 7.85 12.46 24.13
C ASP A 41 7.91 11.38 23.05
N LEU A 42 7.66 10.11 23.41
CA LEU A 42 7.64 9.01 22.44
C LEU A 42 6.61 9.27 21.34
N ILE A 43 5.38 9.66 21.70
CA ILE A 43 4.32 9.92 20.71
C ILE A 43 4.75 11.05 19.77
N LYS A 44 5.32 12.15 20.28
CA LYS A 44 5.79 13.27 19.46
C LYS A 44 6.92 12.87 18.51
N ARG A 45 7.87 12.05 18.96
CA ARG A 45 8.99 11.57 18.13
C ARG A 45 8.56 10.59 17.03
N LEU A 46 7.46 9.87 17.24
CA LEU A 46 6.84 9.04 16.21
C LEU A 46 5.99 9.88 15.25
N MET A 47 5.28 10.88 15.79
CA MET A 47 4.52 11.89 15.05
C MET A 47 5.43 13.02 14.55
N ALA A 48 6.35 12.67 13.64
CA ALA A 48 7.29 13.59 13.02
C ALA A 48 7.41 13.35 11.51
N ASP A 49 8.06 14.29 10.81
CA ASP A 49 8.43 14.10 9.40
C ASP A 49 9.44 12.94 9.27
N SER A 50 9.51 12.34 8.08
CA SER A 50 10.32 11.14 7.86
C SER A 50 11.81 11.29 8.22
N SER A 51 12.36 12.50 8.08
CA SER A 51 13.77 12.80 8.39
C SER A 51 14.07 12.89 9.88
N GLU A 52 13.08 13.21 10.70
CA GLU A 52 13.22 13.45 12.15
C GLU A 52 12.57 12.35 12.99
N ARG A 53 11.74 11.52 12.35
CA ARG A 53 11.02 10.44 13.01
C ARG A 53 11.98 9.44 13.65
N LEU A 54 11.63 9.03 14.86
CA LEU A 54 12.26 7.90 15.54
C LEU A 54 11.94 6.59 14.80
N GLY A 55 12.70 6.30 13.75
CA GLY A 55 12.49 5.17 12.84
C GLY A 55 13.37 3.95 13.11
N ASP A 56 14.50 4.10 13.83
CA ASP A 56 15.37 3.00 14.18
C ASP A 56 14.80 2.23 15.38
N VAL A 57 14.55 0.92 15.18
CA VAL A 57 14.06 -0.01 16.20
C VAL A 57 14.93 0.00 17.46
N ASN A 58 16.26 0.09 17.31
CA ASN A 58 17.17 0.12 18.46
C ASN A 58 16.99 1.40 19.29
N LEU A 59 16.75 2.53 18.63
CA LEU A 59 16.45 3.79 19.31
C LEU A 59 15.07 3.78 19.96
N ILE A 60 14.07 3.15 19.32
CA ILE A 60 12.73 2.95 19.91
C ILE A 60 12.84 2.12 21.19
N LYS A 61 13.53 0.96 21.16
CA LYS A 61 13.70 0.08 22.32
C LYS A 61 14.40 0.75 23.50
N LYS A 62 15.36 1.65 23.22
CA LYS A 62 16.12 2.43 24.23
C LYS A 62 15.36 3.65 24.75
N HIS A 63 14.18 3.96 24.22
CA HIS A 63 13.43 5.14 24.63
C HIS A 63 13.03 5.06 26.12
N PRO A 64 13.12 6.15 26.91
CA PRO A 64 12.79 6.14 28.35
C PRO A 64 11.39 5.66 28.71
N PHE A 65 10.46 5.69 27.74
CA PHE A 65 9.12 5.14 27.91
C PHE A 65 9.11 3.62 28.16
N PHE A 66 10.09 2.90 27.59
CA PHE A 66 10.21 1.45 27.69
C PHE A 66 11.27 1.01 28.71
N ASN A 67 11.67 1.90 29.62
CA ASN A 67 12.71 1.58 30.60
C ASN A 67 12.27 0.41 31.49
N GLY A 68 13.15 -0.56 31.68
CA GLY A 68 12.85 -1.79 32.46
C GLY A 68 12.16 -2.90 31.69
N ILE A 69 11.89 -2.75 30.39
CA ILE A 69 11.41 -3.85 29.55
C ILE A 69 12.59 -4.74 29.14
N ASP A 70 12.51 -6.02 29.49
CA ASP A 70 13.36 -7.07 28.93
C ASP A 70 12.82 -7.47 27.54
N TRP A 71 13.43 -6.93 26.50
CA TRP A 71 13.03 -7.16 25.12
C TRP A 71 13.36 -8.56 24.61
N ASP A 72 14.40 -9.21 25.14
CA ASP A 72 14.84 -10.53 24.69
C ASP A 72 13.91 -11.62 25.24
N ASN A 73 13.36 -11.39 26.45
CA ASN A 73 12.47 -12.34 27.10
C ASN A 73 10.97 -11.95 27.01
N ILE A 74 10.61 -10.89 26.29
CA ILE A 74 9.25 -10.29 26.32
C ILE A 74 8.11 -11.29 26.06
N ARG A 75 8.36 -12.33 25.25
CA ARG A 75 7.36 -13.37 24.92
C ARG A 75 7.13 -14.39 26.04
N ASN A 76 8.07 -14.50 26.97
CA ASN A 76 7.98 -15.42 28.11
C ASN A 76 7.42 -14.72 29.37
N ILE A 77 7.27 -13.39 29.33
CA ILE A 77 6.65 -12.62 30.39
C ILE A 77 5.14 -12.87 30.37
N LYS A 78 4.53 -12.95 31.56
CA LYS A 78 3.07 -13.07 31.70
C LYS A 78 2.38 -11.88 31.04
N ALA A 79 1.50 -12.16 30.07
CA ALA A 79 0.71 -11.13 29.40
C ALA A 79 -0.22 -10.41 30.40
N PRO A 80 -0.47 -9.08 30.23
CA PRO A 80 -1.37 -8.33 31.11
C PRO A 80 -2.81 -8.87 31.12
N TYR A 81 -3.25 -9.42 30.00
CA TYR A 81 -4.55 -10.07 29.86
C TYR A 81 -4.35 -11.50 29.37
N ILE A 82 -5.00 -12.45 30.07
CA ILE A 82 -5.01 -13.87 29.72
C ILE A 82 -6.46 -14.24 29.43
N PRO A 83 -6.81 -14.56 28.17
CA PRO A 83 -8.19 -14.92 27.84
C PRO A 83 -8.58 -16.26 28.46
N ASP A 84 -9.87 -16.39 28.78
CA ASP A 84 -10.45 -17.67 29.19
C ASP A 84 -10.47 -18.64 27.99
N LYS A 85 -9.86 -19.81 28.18
CA LYS A 85 -9.74 -20.83 27.13
C LYS A 85 -11.00 -21.67 26.97
N SER A 86 -11.93 -21.63 27.93
CA SER A 86 -13.17 -22.42 27.88
C SER A 86 -14.13 -21.93 26.80
N LYS A 87 -14.12 -20.63 26.49
CA LYS A 87 -15.00 -20.00 25.50
C LYS A 87 -14.19 -19.46 24.33
N ILE A 88 -13.92 -20.34 23.36
CA ILE A 88 -13.04 -20.09 22.22
C ILE A 88 -13.44 -18.82 21.43
N THR A 89 -14.75 -18.57 21.28
CA THR A 89 -15.28 -17.46 20.47
C THR A 89 -15.73 -16.24 21.28
N ALA A 90 -15.58 -16.22 22.61
CA ALA A 90 -16.12 -15.16 23.45
C ALA A 90 -15.43 -13.80 23.31
N ASN A 91 -14.23 -13.76 22.73
CA ASN A 91 -13.48 -12.52 22.50
C ASN A 91 -13.76 -11.90 21.12
N PHE A 92 -14.75 -12.41 20.39
CA PHE A 92 -15.18 -11.89 19.10
C PHE A 92 -16.58 -11.30 19.23
N ASP A 93 -16.83 -10.22 18.49
CA ASP A 93 -18.16 -9.67 18.38
C ASP A 93 -19.09 -10.66 17.67
N LYS A 94 -20.37 -10.63 18.04
CA LYS A 94 -21.41 -11.34 17.31
C LYS A 94 -21.83 -10.48 16.13
N PHE A 95 -21.89 -11.10 14.96
CA PHE A 95 -22.36 -10.46 13.74
C PHE A 95 -23.62 -11.17 13.27
N ASP A 96 -24.58 -10.40 12.78
CA ASP A 96 -25.74 -10.97 12.11
C ASP A 96 -25.31 -11.56 10.77
N GLU A 97 -25.80 -12.76 10.47
CA GLU A 97 -25.64 -13.35 9.14
C GLU A 97 -26.39 -12.47 8.15
N GLN A 98 -25.65 -11.83 7.25
CA GLN A 98 -26.25 -11.13 6.11
C GLN A 98 -26.48 -12.16 5.00
N ASP A 99 -27.66 -12.11 4.38
CA ASP A 99 -27.94 -12.91 3.19
C ASP A 99 -26.82 -12.71 2.15
N PRO A 100 -26.40 -13.78 1.44
CA PRO A 100 -25.30 -13.69 0.49
C PRO A 100 -25.52 -12.55 -0.51
N TRP A 101 -24.59 -11.58 -0.53
CA TRP A 101 -24.67 -10.42 -1.43
C TRP A 101 -24.43 -10.75 -2.91
N TYR A 102 -24.30 -12.04 -3.29
CA TYR A 102 -24.10 -12.42 -4.68
C TYR A 102 -25.41 -12.90 -5.32
N GLN A 103 -25.75 -12.32 -6.46
CA GLN A 103 -26.65 -12.95 -7.41
C GLN A 103 -25.88 -14.07 -8.12
N ILE A 104 -26.46 -15.27 -8.19
CA ILE A 104 -25.95 -16.34 -9.07
C ILE A 104 -26.06 -15.84 -10.51
N GLN A 105 -25.03 -15.13 -10.98
CA GLN A 105 -24.89 -14.87 -12.40
C GLN A 105 -24.43 -16.19 -13.04
N GLU A 106 -25.32 -16.80 -13.82
CA GLU A 106 -24.98 -17.94 -14.64
C GLU A 106 -23.81 -17.59 -15.56
N LYS A 107 -22.64 -18.15 -15.23
CA LYS A 107 -21.46 -18.32 -16.09
C LYS A 107 -20.95 -17.07 -16.83
N ARG A 108 -19.97 -16.39 -16.23
CA ARG A 108 -18.76 -15.98 -16.99
C ARG A 108 -17.58 -16.83 -16.57
N ALA A 109 -17.40 -17.95 -17.27
CA ALA A 109 -16.30 -18.90 -17.09
C ALA A 109 -14.90 -18.35 -17.53
N ARG A 110 -14.67 -17.02 -17.49
CA ARG A 110 -13.48 -16.39 -18.07
C ARG A 110 -12.58 -15.62 -17.09
N GLU A 111 -12.93 -15.51 -15.82
CA GLU A 111 -12.13 -14.74 -14.83
C GLU A 111 -11.57 -15.59 -13.67
N GLN A 112 -11.47 -16.92 -13.85
CA GLN A 112 -10.94 -17.82 -12.82
C GLN A 112 -9.41 -17.74 -12.61
N ASN A 113 -8.70 -16.92 -13.39
CA ASN A 113 -7.23 -16.86 -13.35
C ASN A 113 -6.65 -16.08 -12.17
N HIS A 114 -7.46 -15.29 -11.42
CA HIS A 114 -6.97 -14.45 -10.32
C HIS A 114 -6.47 -15.24 -9.10
N PHE A 115 -6.86 -16.51 -8.96
CA PHE A 115 -6.55 -17.34 -7.78
C PHE A 115 -5.57 -18.48 -8.09
N GLN A 116 -4.99 -18.51 -9.30
CA GLN A 116 -3.99 -19.51 -9.64
C GLN A 116 -2.76 -19.36 -8.71
N GLY A 117 -2.40 -20.44 -8.01
CA GLY A 117 -1.30 -20.43 -7.03
C GLY A 117 -1.69 -19.98 -5.62
N TYR A 118 -2.97 -19.70 -5.36
CA TYR A 118 -3.44 -19.38 -4.01
C TYR A 118 -3.39 -20.58 -3.05
N THR A 119 -3.48 -21.81 -3.58
CA THR A 119 -3.41 -23.03 -2.78
C THR A 119 -2.05 -23.17 -2.11
N PHE A 120 -2.04 -23.15 -0.77
CA PHE A 120 -0.86 -23.38 0.05
C PHE A 120 -0.96 -24.69 0.84
N LYS A 121 0.11 -25.49 0.82
CA LYS A 121 0.28 -26.67 1.67
C LYS A 121 1.60 -26.58 2.42
N ARG A 122 1.55 -26.43 3.75
CA ARG A 122 2.74 -26.25 4.61
C ARG A 122 3.78 -27.38 4.44
N THR A 123 3.34 -28.61 4.24
CA THR A 123 4.24 -29.78 4.11
C THR A 123 4.94 -29.85 2.75
N HIS A 124 4.43 -29.13 1.74
CA HIS A 124 4.93 -29.14 0.36
C HIS A 124 5.61 -27.81 -0.01
N GLU A 125 6.03 -27.01 0.98
CA GLU A 125 6.66 -25.70 0.73
C GLU A 125 7.98 -25.82 -0.07
N ASN A 126 8.66 -26.96 0.07
CA ASN A 126 9.86 -27.32 -0.69
C ASN A 126 9.56 -27.99 -2.04
N GLU A 127 8.33 -28.45 -2.27
CA GLU A 127 7.87 -28.87 -3.59
C GLU A 127 7.47 -27.60 -4.34
N VAL A 128 8.51 -26.88 -4.79
CA VAL A 128 8.41 -25.60 -5.47
C VAL A 128 7.30 -25.69 -6.51
N SER A 129 6.23 -24.91 -6.33
CA SER A 129 5.17 -24.85 -7.32
C SER A 129 5.83 -24.52 -8.68
N PRO A 130 5.39 -25.11 -9.80
CA PRO A 130 5.98 -24.81 -11.11
C PRO A 130 6.04 -23.31 -11.40
N ILE A 131 5.11 -22.54 -10.82
CA ILE A 131 5.06 -21.08 -10.88
C ILE A 131 6.19 -20.44 -10.06
N LYS A 132 6.47 -20.91 -8.83
CA LYS A 132 7.59 -20.41 -8.03
C LYS A 132 8.94 -20.71 -8.70
N ARG A 133 9.09 -21.89 -9.33
CA ARG A 133 10.27 -22.19 -10.18
C ARG A 133 10.38 -21.22 -11.35
N ALA A 134 9.29 -21.03 -12.10
CA ALA A 134 9.28 -20.12 -13.24
C ALA A 134 9.57 -18.67 -12.84
N LEU A 135 9.09 -18.21 -11.67
CA LEU A 135 9.37 -16.87 -11.15
C LEU A 135 10.83 -16.71 -10.71
N GLU A 136 11.38 -17.69 -9.99
CA GLU A 136 12.80 -17.72 -9.62
C GLU A 136 13.70 -17.81 -10.87
N GLU A 137 13.32 -18.58 -11.88
CA GLU A 137 14.01 -18.63 -13.18
C GLU A 137 13.99 -17.26 -13.87
N LEU A 138 12.83 -16.58 -13.91
CA LEU A 138 12.70 -15.25 -14.51
C LEU A 138 13.52 -14.18 -13.77
N GLU A 139 13.58 -14.21 -12.44
CA GLU A 139 14.40 -13.29 -11.65
C GLU A 139 15.90 -13.53 -11.84
N ASN A 140 16.30 -14.79 -12.08
CA ASN A 140 17.70 -15.17 -12.30
C ASN A 140 18.18 -14.99 -13.75
N ILE A 141 17.29 -14.65 -14.71
CA ILE A 141 17.70 -14.18 -16.03
C ILE A 141 18.37 -12.83 -15.84
N LYS A 142 19.71 -12.83 -15.82
CA LYS A 142 20.51 -11.62 -15.97
C LYS A 142 20.01 -10.89 -17.22
N PRO A 143 19.85 -9.55 -17.21
CA PRO A 143 19.67 -8.79 -18.43
C PRO A 143 20.99 -8.82 -19.22
N SER A 144 21.32 -9.98 -19.80
CA SER A 144 22.27 -10.04 -20.90
C SER A 144 21.64 -9.20 -22.00
N GLY A 145 22.21 -8.03 -22.25
CA GLY A 145 21.83 -7.17 -23.35
C GLY A 145 21.99 -7.90 -24.67
N ILE A 146 20.99 -8.70 -25.04
CA ILE A 146 20.84 -9.22 -26.38
C ILE A 146 20.21 -8.06 -27.16
N ARG A 147 21.08 -7.18 -27.69
CA ARG A 147 20.74 -6.51 -28.94
C ARG A 147 20.53 -7.62 -29.96
N ALA A 148 19.27 -7.92 -30.27
CA ALA A 148 18.94 -8.78 -31.39
C ALA A 148 19.40 -8.06 -32.67
N ASN A 149 20.60 -8.40 -33.14
CA ASN A 149 21.00 -8.10 -34.51
C ASN A 149 20.10 -8.94 -35.42
N PHE A 150 19.16 -8.26 -36.08
CA PHE A 150 18.37 -8.86 -37.15
C PHE A 150 19.23 -8.96 -38.41
N ASP A 151 20.04 -10.02 -38.50
CA ASP A 151 20.67 -10.38 -39.76
C ASP A 151 19.66 -11.14 -40.65
N LYS A 152 19.13 -10.40 -41.62
CA LYS A 152 18.40 -10.93 -42.78
C LYS A 152 19.33 -11.79 -43.63
N LYS A 153 19.47 -13.07 -43.32
CA LYS A 153 19.80 -14.13 -44.30
C LYS A 153 19.80 -15.50 -43.63
N GLN A 154 18.62 -16.12 -43.60
CA GLN A 154 18.45 -17.57 -43.74
C GLN A 154 16.96 -17.81 -44.00
N ARG A 155 16.62 -17.77 -45.28
CA ARG A 155 15.34 -18.19 -45.85
C ARG A 155 15.57 -19.61 -46.37
N SER A 156 14.57 -20.47 -46.23
CA SER A 156 14.56 -21.93 -46.45
C SER A 156 15.06 -22.71 -45.22
N GLN A 157 14.33 -23.63 -44.59
CA GLN A 157 13.14 -24.39 -44.98
C GLN A 157 12.25 -24.59 -43.73
N SER A 158 10.93 -24.41 -43.89
CA SER A 158 9.93 -24.81 -42.88
C SER A 158 9.20 -26.04 -43.39
N PRO A 159 9.00 -27.12 -42.60
CA PRO A 159 8.04 -28.15 -42.93
C PRO A 159 6.62 -27.66 -42.65
N VAL A 160 5.78 -27.80 -43.66
CA VAL A 160 4.38 -27.41 -43.75
C VAL A 160 3.49 -28.45 -43.06
N TYR A 161 2.58 -28.04 -42.18
CA TYR A 161 1.30 -28.72 -41.99
C TYR A 161 0.15 -27.71 -41.82
N ASN A 162 -0.67 -27.70 -42.88
CA ASN A 162 -2.01 -27.18 -43.14
C ASN A 162 -2.75 -26.34 -42.07
N ALA A 163 -2.95 -25.06 -42.39
CA ALA A 163 -3.98 -24.20 -41.83
C ALA A 163 -5.23 -24.21 -42.72
N SER A 164 -6.41 -24.25 -42.12
CA SER A 164 -7.67 -23.83 -42.77
C SER A 164 -7.73 -22.30 -42.88
N PRO A 165 -8.32 -21.74 -43.96
CA PRO A 165 -8.34 -20.31 -44.22
C PRO A 165 -9.67 -19.66 -43.76
N ASN A 166 -9.59 -18.62 -42.92
CA ASN A 166 -10.11 -17.29 -43.28
C ASN A 166 -10.00 -16.24 -42.15
N LEU A 167 -9.50 -15.08 -42.58
CA LEU A 167 -9.87 -13.70 -42.21
C LEU A 167 -10.15 -13.36 -40.72
N ASN A 168 -9.23 -12.60 -40.14
CA ASN A 168 -9.47 -11.16 -39.98
C ASN A 168 -8.19 -10.40 -39.60
N GLN A 169 -7.91 -9.35 -40.37
CA GLN A 169 -7.06 -8.25 -39.94
C GLN A 169 -7.72 -7.61 -38.70
N GLY A 170 -7.06 -7.70 -37.55
CA GLY A 170 -7.58 -7.21 -36.28
C GLY A 170 -6.49 -6.50 -35.50
N GLN A 171 -6.76 -5.25 -35.16
CA GLN A 171 -5.82 -4.27 -34.63
C GLN A 171 -5.07 -4.78 -33.39
N ARG A 172 -3.77 -4.46 -33.33
CA ARG A 172 -2.92 -4.65 -32.16
C ARG A 172 -3.53 -3.83 -31.02
N SER A 173 -4.26 -4.48 -30.11
CA SER A 173 -4.79 -3.83 -28.92
C SER A 173 -3.61 -3.33 -28.09
N GLN A 174 -3.42 -2.01 -28.07
CA GLN A 174 -2.49 -1.37 -27.15
C GLN A 174 -3.10 -1.45 -25.76
N SER A 175 -2.86 -2.57 -25.08
CA SER A 175 -3.13 -2.67 -23.65
C SER A 175 -2.15 -1.76 -22.92
N PRO A 176 -2.62 -0.93 -21.97
CA PRO A 176 -1.75 -0.02 -21.24
C PRO A 176 -0.65 -0.80 -20.53
N SER A 177 0.54 -0.22 -20.43
CA SER A 177 1.61 -0.80 -19.63
C SER A 177 1.15 -0.97 -18.18
N ILE A 178 1.68 -1.95 -17.45
CA ILE A 178 1.41 -2.14 -16.02
C ILE A 178 1.62 -0.83 -15.23
N LYS A 179 2.58 0.01 -15.64
CA LYS A 179 2.80 1.36 -15.07
C LYS A 179 1.62 2.31 -15.28
N GLU A 180 0.95 2.24 -16.42
CA GLU A 180 -0.24 3.05 -16.73
C GLU A 180 -1.47 2.55 -15.97
N GLN A 181 -1.63 1.23 -15.83
CA GLN A 181 -2.67 0.66 -14.97
C GLN A 181 -2.50 1.05 -13.51
N LEU A 182 -1.26 1.05 -12.99
CA LEU A 182 -0.96 1.51 -11.62
C LEU A 182 -1.22 3.01 -11.45
N LYS A 183 -0.89 3.84 -12.45
CA LYS A 183 -1.24 5.27 -12.42
C LYS A 183 -2.74 5.49 -12.46
N GLN A 184 -3.46 4.77 -13.31
CA GLN A 184 -4.92 4.88 -13.42
C GLN A 184 -5.61 4.45 -12.13
N THR A 185 -5.21 3.32 -11.55
CA THR A 185 -5.73 2.87 -10.25
C THR A 185 -5.38 3.86 -9.13
N TYR A 186 -4.15 4.38 -9.09
CA TYR A 186 -3.79 5.41 -8.11
C TYR A 186 -4.64 6.68 -8.24
N VAL A 187 -4.85 7.18 -9.47
CA VAL A 187 -5.68 8.36 -9.72
C VAL A 187 -7.16 8.08 -9.42
N GLN A 188 -7.65 6.90 -9.75
CA GLN A 188 -9.03 6.47 -9.49
C GLN A 188 -9.33 6.37 -7.99
N TYR A 189 -8.42 5.81 -7.20
CA TYR A 189 -8.62 5.62 -5.77
C TYR A 189 -8.22 6.83 -4.93
N PHE A 190 -7.15 7.53 -5.31
CA PHE A 190 -6.54 8.59 -4.49
C PHE A 190 -6.64 10.00 -5.09
N GLY A 191 -6.98 10.14 -6.37
CA GLY A 191 -7.00 11.43 -7.07
C GLY A 191 -8.01 12.43 -6.51
N GLN A 192 -9.14 11.97 -5.97
CA GLN A 192 -10.12 12.81 -5.26
C GLN A 192 -9.52 13.50 -4.01
N TYR A 193 -8.54 12.88 -3.37
CA TYR A 193 -7.93 13.39 -2.13
C TYR A 193 -6.73 14.32 -2.39
N LEU A 194 -6.19 14.33 -3.62
CA LEU A 194 -5.02 15.12 -4.01
C LEU A 194 -5.36 16.37 -4.86
N SER A 195 -6.58 16.43 -5.40
CA SER A 195 -7.00 17.44 -6.37
C SER A 195 -7.12 18.89 -5.85
N PRO A 196 -7.20 19.19 -4.53
CA PRO A 196 -7.09 20.57 -4.07
C PRO A 196 -5.65 21.08 -3.86
N LEU A 197 -4.62 20.22 -3.82
CA LEU A 197 -3.27 20.65 -3.40
C LEU A 197 -2.44 21.38 -4.48
N ASN A 198 -2.83 21.33 -5.75
CA ASN A 198 -2.12 22.01 -6.84
C ASN A 198 -2.76 23.33 -7.31
N LYS A 199 -3.87 23.79 -6.71
CA LYS A 199 -4.52 25.07 -7.08
C LYS A 199 -4.21 26.25 -6.15
N GLN A 200 -3.40 26.06 -5.09
CA GLN A 200 -3.02 27.13 -4.16
C GLN A 200 -1.55 27.58 -4.26
N LYS A 201 -0.88 27.35 -5.39
CA LYS A 201 0.36 28.09 -5.72
C LYS A 201 0.12 29.06 -6.87
N ARG A 202 0.01 30.35 -6.48
CA ARG A 202 0.09 31.64 -7.22
C ARG A 202 -1.20 32.11 -7.91
N PRO A 203 -1.68 33.30 -7.47
CA PRO A 203 -1.47 34.48 -8.30
C PRO A 203 -0.89 35.71 -7.55
N GLU A 204 -0.23 35.58 -6.39
CA GLU A 204 0.28 36.77 -5.67
C GLU A 204 1.60 37.33 -6.24
N THR A 205 2.39 36.55 -6.99
CA THR A 205 3.67 37.04 -7.55
C THR A 205 3.51 37.94 -8.79
N ALA A 206 2.32 38.02 -9.38
CA ALA A 206 2.06 38.88 -10.54
C ALA A 206 1.64 40.30 -10.12
N GLN A 207 0.83 40.44 -9.06
CA GLN A 207 0.37 41.76 -8.57
C GLN A 207 1.50 42.56 -7.90
N ILE A 208 2.43 41.89 -7.21
CA ILE A 208 3.57 42.56 -6.56
C ILE A 208 4.56 43.12 -7.59
N LYS A 209 4.76 42.46 -8.74
CA LYS A 209 5.63 42.99 -9.81
C LYS A 209 5.03 44.19 -10.54
N GLN A 210 3.70 44.25 -10.67
CA GLN A 210 3.00 45.38 -11.30
C GLN A 210 2.98 46.63 -10.40
N GLN A 211 2.88 46.46 -9.08
CA GLN A 211 2.95 47.58 -8.13
C GLN A 211 4.37 48.18 -7.98
N ILE A 212 5.42 47.40 -8.20
CA ILE A 212 6.81 47.90 -8.15
C ILE A 212 7.20 48.64 -9.44
N ALA A 213 6.62 48.29 -10.59
CA ALA A 213 6.87 48.97 -11.87
C ALA A 213 6.22 50.37 -11.95
N ASN A 214 5.06 50.57 -11.30
CA ASN A 214 4.34 51.85 -11.32
C ASN A 214 4.85 52.88 -10.28
N LYS A 215 5.85 52.53 -9.47
CA LYS A 215 6.45 53.43 -8.46
C LYS A 215 7.80 54.04 -8.90
N LYS A 216 8.20 53.86 -10.16
CA LYS A 216 9.47 54.37 -10.71
C LYS A 216 9.31 55.26 -11.96
N ASN A 217 8.14 55.86 -12.16
CA ASN A 217 7.94 56.98 -13.08
C ASN A 217 7.30 58.15 -12.33
#